data_AF-A0A6N6SR88-F1
#
_entry.id   AF-A0A6N6SR88-F1
#
_cell.length_a   1.000
_cell.length_b   1.000
_cell.length_c   1.000
_cell.angle_alpha   90.00
_cell.angle_beta   90.00
_cell.angle_gamma   90.00
#
_symmetry.space_group_name_H-M   'P 1'
#
loop_
_entity.id
_entity.type
_entity.pdbx_description
1 polymer ?
#
loop_
_entity_poly.entity_id
_entity_poly.type
_entity_poly.pdbx_seq_one_letter_code
_entity_poly.pdbx_strand_id
1 'polypeptide(L)'
;MKKIFNFSLILALTVLVFTGCEDRSSLTAPAAPATGTANFANYYAVGNSLTAGYQSGSLYEEGQKYSYAAQIAHQAGAAFAFPNVSEPGTAGRIEIESISPFKSYTNPNSGTPTNLTYPKPYNNLGVPGAFLADFFYAYDANSCVAAPNPMFNLVLRNTGGSRLTQWLQLKASRPSFVTFWLGSNDILGHATKGGTVPYTPVPTFQLLYGMAMDSLKTLGVPVVVANILDVTAAAYFTTVGGQLQQQGVTAIWGVKGTGDTVLMPLSSNLITLTAQGELAQGKGQARENPLGNAFILDQDEIVNVKTVISQYNNIIKTAAEAKGFGYVDAAAFFNNILAAYVTSGAYVVDGIKFTPVFVTGSLFSLDGVHPTNQAYGLIANEFIKVINEKYNAKIPLVNIATIPGSLIFKGNPNTVIRPDYTPETFKYFVF
;
A
#
# COMPACT_ATOMS: atom_id res chain seq x y z
N MET A 1 51.38 -41.30 -21.59
CA MET A 1 50.77 -40.17 -20.85
C MET A 1 49.51 -39.61 -21.50
N LYS A 2 49.48 -39.27 -22.81
CA LYS A 2 48.25 -38.75 -23.48
C LYS A 2 47.03 -39.72 -23.48
N LYS A 3 47.24 -41.03 -23.59
CA LYS A 3 46.14 -42.02 -23.61
C LYS A 3 45.46 -42.23 -22.24
N ILE A 4 46.19 -42.06 -21.13
CA ILE A 4 45.67 -42.18 -19.77
C ILE A 4 44.84 -40.93 -19.42
N PHE A 5 45.29 -39.76 -19.87
CA PHE A 5 44.57 -38.49 -19.63
C PHE A 5 43.20 -38.44 -20.34
N ASN A 6 43.09 -38.95 -21.57
CA ASN A 6 41.80 -39.04 -22.26
C ASN A 6 40.84 -40.06 -21.61
N PHE A 7 41.36 -41.14 -21.03
CA PHE A 7 40.53 -42.14 -20.35
C PHE A 7 39.98 -41.60 -19.02
N SER A 8 40.80 -40.85 -18.28
CA SER A 8 40.36 -40.15 -17.05
C SER A 8 39.34 -39.05 -17.33
N LEU A 9 39.46 -38.33 -18.45
CA LEU A 9 38.51 -37.28 -18.83
C LEU A 9 37.16 -37.85 -19.26
N ILE A 10 37.14 -38.98 -19.97
CA ILE A 10 35.90 -39.66 -20.38
C ILE A 10 35.20 -40.29 -19.16
N LEU A 11 35.95 -40.83 -18.20
CA LEU A 11 35.40 -41.38 -16.96
C LEU A 11 34.82 -40.29 -16.04
N ALA A 12 35.48 -39.12 -15.95
CA ALA A 12 34.97 -37.98 -15.20
C ALA A 12 33.70 -37.37 -15.85
N LEU A 13 33.63 -37.34 -17.18
CA LEU A 13 32.46 -36.84 -17.90
C LEU A 13 31.27 -37.81 -17.80
N THR A 14 31.50 -39.12 -17.76
CA THR A 14 30.42 -40.11 -17.58
C THR A 14 29.85 -40.09 -16.16
N VAL A 15 30.68 -39.89 -15.12
CA VAL A 15 30.18 -39.74 -13.74
C VAL A 15 29.31 -38.49 -13.59
N LEU A 16 29.66 -37.37 -14.23
CA LEU A 16 28.85 -36.14 -14.23
C LEU A 16 27.50 -36.27 -14.96
N VAL A 17 27.41 -37.13 -15.97
CA VAL A 17 26.15 -37.39 -16.71
C VAL A 17 25.21 -38.30 -15.91
N PHE A 18 25.73 -39.22 -15.09
CA PHE A 18 24.90 -40.11 -14.26
C PHE A 18 24.48 -39.52 -12.91
N THR A 19 25.15 -38.48 -12.39
CA THR A 19 24.68 -37.74 -11.19
C THR A 19 23.68 -36.63 -11.49
N GLY A 20 23.42 -36.34 -12.78
CA GLY A 20 22.45 -35.32 -13.21
C GLY A 20 21.00 -35.81 -13.27
N CYS A 21 20.76 -37.12 -13.11
CA CYS A 21 19.45 -37.73 -13.07
C CYS A 21 19.11 -38.22 -11.65
N GLU A 22 19.17 -37.34 -10.66
CA GLU A 22 18.29 -37.54 -9.51
C GLU A 22 16.88 -37.12 -9.94
N ASP A 23 16.01 -38.12 -10.01
CA ASP A 23 14.61 -38.00 -10.30
C ASP A 23 13.94 -37.06 -9.27
N ARG A 24 13.72 -35.79 -9.65
CA ARG A 24 12.95 -34.82 -8.84
C ARG A 24 11.44 -35.08 -8.93
N SER A 25 11.02 -36.32 -9.17
CA SER A 25 9.62 -36.76 -9.22
C SER A 25 8.93 -36.74 -7.85
N SER A 26 9.68 -36.54 -6.76
CA SER A 26 9.14 -36.29 -5.43
C SER A 26 9.54 -34.92 -4.91
N LEU A 27 9.14 -33.86 -5.61
CA LEU A 27 8.99 -32.55 -4.96
C LEU A 27 7.85 -32.69 -3.94
N THR A 28 8.17 -33.19 -2.74
CA THR A 28 7.33 -32.98 -1.58
C THR A 28 7.27 -31.46 -1.42
N ALA A 29 6.06 -30.89 -1.50
CA ALA A 29 5.88 -29.48 -1.21
C ALA A 29 6.55 -29.20 0.15
N PRO A 30 7.33 -28.11 0.29
CA PRO A 30 7.90 -27.75 1.57
C PRO A 30 6.80 -27.79 2.64
N ALA A 31 7.09 -28.39 3.79
CA ALA A 31 6.15 -28.36 4.90
C ALA A 31 5.78 -26.90 5.19
N ALA A 32 4.51 -26.64 5.48
CA ALA A 32 4.07 -25.30 5.87
C ALA A 32 4.99 -24.79 7.00
N PRO A 33 5.43 -23.53 6.95
CA PRO A 33 6.31 -22.99 7.97
C PRO A 33 5.66 -23.17 9.36
N ALA A 34 6.46 -23.57 10.34
CA ALA A 34 5.96 -23.75 11.70
C ALA A 34 5.59 -22.37 12.28
N THR A 35 4.33 -21.97 12.20
CA THR A 35 3.84 -20.64 12.64
C THR A 35 3.75 -20.49 14.16
N GLY A 36 4.42 -21.34 14.94
CA GLY A 36 4.31 -21.38 16.40
C GLY A 36 2.91 -21.81 16.84
N THR A 37 2.33 -21.11 17.82
CA THR A 37 1.01 -21.44 18.39
C THR A 37 -0.17 -20.73 17.70
N ALA A 38 0.10 -19.77 16.82
CA ALA A 38 -0.93 -18.99 16.16
C ALA A 38 -1.52 -19.71 14.93
N ASN A 39 -2.85 -19.67 14.79
CA ASN A 39 -3.60 -20.41 13.77
C ASN A 39 -4.00 -19.52 12.57
N PHE A 40 -3.35 -19.73 11.42
CA PHE A 40 -3.63 -19.02 10.17
C PHE A 40 -4.45 -19.82 9.15
N ALA A 41 -5.07 -20.94 9.56
CA ALA A 41 -5.83 -21.81 8.66
C ALA A 41 -6.96 -21.07 7.91
N ASN A 42 -7.52 -20.01 8.52
CA ASN A 42 -8.53 -19.15 7.90
C ASN A 42 -8.25 -17.67 8.21
N TYR A 43 -7.11 -17.18 7.73
CA TYR A 43 -6.68 -15.79 7.89
C TYR A 43 -7.50 -14.84 6.99
N TYR A 44 -7.98 -13.73 7.57
CA TYR A 44 -8.64 -12.65 6.85
C TYR A 44 -7.97 -11.30 7.12
N ALA A 45 -7.86 -10.48 6.09
CA ALA A 45 -7.41 -9.09 6.19
C ALA A 45 -8.55 -8.15 5.82
N VAL A 46 -8.84 -7.18 6.68
CA VAL A 46 -9.88 -6.16 6.46
C VAL A 46 -9.22 -4.79 6.43
N GLY A 47 -9.61 -3.99 5.45
CA GLY A 47 -9.12 -2.62 5.37
C GLY A 47 -9.57 -1.92 4.11
N ASN A 48 -8.75 -0.96 3.68
CA ASN A 48 -8.96 -0.21 2.44
C ASN A 48 -7.93 -0.58 1.37
N SER A 49 -7.49 0.41 0.58
CA SER A 49 -6.53 0.27 -0.51
C SER A 49 -5.19 -0.32 -0.08
N LEU A 50 -4.69 0.04 1.10
CA LEU A 50 -3.44 -0.51 1.66
C LEU A 50 -3.54 -2.02 1.89
N THR A 51 -4.72 -2.49 2.32
CA THR A 51 -4.97 -3.93 2.52
C THR A 51 -5.18 -4.64 1.19
N ALA A 52 -5.83 -3.98 0.23
CA ALA A 52 -6.08 -4.55 -1.08
C ALA A 52 -4.81 -4.78 -1.92
N GLY A 53 -3.71 -4.07 -1.64
CA GLY A 53 -2.55 -4.02 -2.54
C GLY A 53 -2.73 -3.06 -3.70
N TYR A 54 -3.58 -2.04 -3.53
CA TYR A 54 -3.74 -0.98 -4.51
C TYR A 54 -2.46 -0.15 -4.58
N GLN A 55 -2.03 0.18 -5.80
CA GLN A 55 -0.85 1.01 -6.03
C GLN A 55 -0.91 1.63 -7.43
N SER A 56 -0.22 2.76 -7.62
CA SER A 56 -0.17 3.48 -8.90
C SER A 56 -1.56 3.73 -9.49
N GLY A 57 -2.54 4.09 -8.65
CA GLY A 57 -3.90 4.40 -9.11
C GLY A 57 -4.72 3.22 -9.61
N SER A 58 -4.32 1.96 -9.33
CA SER A 58 -5.09 0.79 -9.78
C SER A 58 -4.98 -0.42 -8.84
N LEU A 59 -5.99 -1.29 -8.90
CA LEU A 59 -5.94 -2.64 -8.37
C LEU A 59 -5.63 -3.63 -9.50
N TYR A 60 -4.49 -4.31 -9.42
CA TYR A 60 -4.01 -5.27 -10.43
C TYR A 60 -3.26 -6.43 -9.78
N GLU A 61 -3.22 -7.57 -10.46
CA GLU A 61 -2.70 -8.86 -9.96
C GLU A 61 -1.35 -8.76 -9.24
N GLU A 62 -0.33 -8.16 -9.86
CA GLU A 62 1.00 -8.06 -9.24
C GLU A 62 0.96 -7.26 -7.93
N GLY A 63 0.28 -6.12 -7.88
CA GLY A 63 0.15 -5.33 -6.65
C GLY A 63 -0.61 -6.04 -5.54
N GLN A 64 -1.67 -6.77 -5.90
CA GLN A 64 -2.46 -7.56 -4.93
C GLN A 64 -1.64 -8.70 -4.33
N LYS A 65 -0.84 -9.38 -5.17
CA LYS A 65 0.04 -10.48 -4.76
C LYS A 65 1.10 -10.05 -3.75
N TYR A 66 1.58 -8.81 -3.84
CA TYR A 66 2.57 -8.25 -2.91
C TYR A 66 1.96 -7.30 -1.87
N SER A 67 0.63 -7.28 -1.70
CA SER A 67 0.00 -6.60 -0.56
C SER A 67 0.55 -7.13 0.76
N TYR A 68 0.59 -6.29 1.81
CA TYR A 68 1.13 -6.72 3.11
C TYR A 68 0.42 -7.97 3.65
N ALA A 69 -0.91 -8.05 3.43
CA ALA A 69 -1.73 -9.18 3.85
C ALA A 69 -1.39 -10.47 3.08
N ALA A 70 -1.21 -10.39 1.75
CA ALA A 70 -0.80 -11.54 0.96
C ALA A 70 0.60 -12.03 1.37
N GLN A 71 1.51 -11.12 1.72
CA GLN A 71 2.85 -11.48 2.19
C GLN A 71 2.83 -12.14 3.58
N ILE A 72 2.01 -11.64 4.53
CA ILE A 72 1.80 -12.32 5.82
C ILE A 72 1.26 -13.73 5.59
N ALA A 73 0.23 -13.87 4.74
CA ALA A 73 -0.36 -15.17 4.44
C ALA A 73 0.67 -16.14 3.83
N HIS A 74 1.49 -15.65 2.90
CA HIS A 74 2.56 -16.44 2.30
C HIS A 74 3.57 -16.92 3.34
N GLN A 75 4.07 -16.03 4.21
CA GLN A 75 5.01 -16.41 5.28
C GLN A 75 4.40 -17.33 6.34
N ALA A 76 3.08 -17.25 6.54
CA ALA A 76 2.34 -18.12 7.44
C ALA A 76 1.92 -19.45 6.80
N GLY A 77 2.17 -19.66 5.50
CA GLY A 77 1.68 -20.83 4.76
C GLY A 77 0.15 -20.90 4.64
N ALA A 78 -0.54 -19.76 4.76
CA ALA A 78 -1.99 -19.68 4.72
C ALA A 78 -2.54 -19.58 3.28
N ALA A 79 -3.62 -20.30 3.00
CA ALA A 79 -4.38 -20.08 1.78
C ALA A 79 -5.03 -18.69 1.82
N PHE A 80 -4.85 -17.90 0.76
CA PHE A 80 -5.26 -16.51 0.76
C PHE A 80 -5.76 -16.08 -0.62
N ALA A 81 -7.06 -15.82 -0.73
CA ALA A 81 -7.69 -15.34 -1.94
C ALA A 81 -7.97 -13.83 -1.88
N PHE A 82 -7.83 -13.16 -3.01
CA PHE A 82 -8.15 -11.75 -3.25
C PHE A 82 -8.89 -11.61 -4.59
N PRO A 83 -9.63 -10.51 -4.83
CA PRO A 83 -10.34 -10.29 -6.10
C PRO A 83 -9.35 -9.99 -7.22
N ASN A 84 -8.85 -11.02 -7.92
CA ASN A 84 -7.77 -10.85 -8.88
C ASN A 84 -8.26 -10.12 -10.13
N VAL A 85 -7.61 -9.00 -10.48
CA VAL A 85 -7.88 -8.25 -11.71
C VAL A 85 -6.67 -8.39 -12.63
N SER A 86 -6.90 -8.87 -13.86
CA SER A 86 -5.84 -9.02 -14.84
C SER A 86 -5.18 -7.67 -15.13
N GLU A 87 -3.94 -7.71 -15.61
CA GLU A 87 -3.25 -6.55 -16.16
C GLU A 87 -4.11 -5.81 -17.21
N PRO A 88 -4.16 -4.47 -17.24
CA PRO A 88 -3.45 -3.51 -16.37
C PRO A 88 -4.11 -3.20 -15.01
N GLY A 89 -5.13 -3.96 -14.61
CA GLY A 89 -5.92 -3.71 -13.41
C GLY A 89 -7.20 -2.93 -13.68
N THR A 90 -7.74 -2.31 -12.64
CA THR A 90 -8.82 -1.34 -12.80
C THR A 90 -8.36 -0.14 -13.64
N ALA A 91 -9.25 0.51 -14.40
CA ALA A 91 -8.92 1.70 -15.19
C ALA A 91 -8.14 2.74 -14.38
N GLY A 92 -7.20 3.43 -15.05
CA GLY A 92 -6.47 4.55 -14.47
C GLY A 92 -5.11 4.22 -13.87
N ARG A 93 -4.54 3.04 -14.18
CA ARG A 93 -3.19 2.71 -13.72
C ARG A 93 -2.17 3.71 -14.25
N ILE A 94 -1.38 4.28 -13.36
CA ILE A 94 -0.28 5.16 -13.67
C ILE A 94 0.94 4.31 -14.03
N GLU A 95 1.57 4.64 -15.15
CA GLU A 95 2.74 3.98 -15.72
C GLU A 95 3.79 5.05 -16.09
N ILE A 96 5.04 4.63 -16.28
CA ILE A 96 6.13 5.52 -16.72
C ILE A 96 6.12 5.60 -18.24
N GLU A 97 5.96 6.80 -18.79
CA GLU A 97 6.12 7.07 -20.23
C GLU A 97 7.58 7.43 -20.57
N SER A 98 8.23 8.21 -19.72
CA SER A 98 9.64 8.56 -19.83
C SER A 98 10.22 8.80 -18.45
N ILE A 99 11.52 8.52 -18.28
CA ILE A 99 12.26 8.84 -17.05
C ILE A 99 12.99 10.18 -17.18
N SER A 100 13.33 10.60 -18.41
CA SER A 100 14.09 11.84 -18.66
C SER A 100 13.62 12.57 -19.93
N PRO A 101 12.86 13.68 -19.81
CA PRO A 101 12.22 14.16 -18.58
C PRO A 101 11.23 13.12 -18.02
N PHE A 102 11.01 13.11 -16.69
CA PHE A 102 10.03 12.20 -16.11
C PHE A 102 8.64 12.57 -16.62
N LYS A 103 7.93 11.56 -17.13
CA LYS A 103 6.58 11.70 -17.63
C LYS A 103 5.79 10.45 -17.26
N SER A 104 4.68 10.64 -16.55
CA SER A 104 3.72 9.59 -16.27
C SER A 104 2.69 9.46 -17.39
N TYR A 105 2.17 8.26 -17.57
CA TYR A 105 1.04 7.95 -18.44
C TYR A 105 -0.04 7.23 -17.64
N THR A 106 -1.27 7.74 -17.69
CA THR A 106 -2.43 7.07 -17.12
C THR A 106 -3.02 6.13 -18.17
N ASN A 107 -2.90 4.83 -17.94
CA ASN A 107 -3.46 3.80 -18.80
C ASN A 107 -5.00 3.79 -18.68
N PRO A 108 -5.74 4.14 -19.76
CA PRO A 108 -7.19 4.21 -19.72
C PRO A 108 -7.85 2.83 -19.79
N ASN A 109 -7.10 1.79 -20.16
CA ASN A 109 -7.62 0.45 -20.30
C ASN A 109 -7.88 -0.18 -18.92
N SER A 110 -8.88 -1.04 -18.85
CA SER A 110 -9.13 -1.92 -17.71
C SER A 110 -8.81 -3.37 -18.09
N GLY A 111 -8.23 -4.10 -17.17
CA GLY A 111 -8.27 -5.55 -17.15
C GLY A 111 -9.63 -6.06 -16.70
N THR A 112 -9.72 -7.37 -16.48
CA THR A 112 -10.97 -8.02 -16.07
C THR A 112 -10.76 -8.82 -14.78
N PRO A 113 -11.77 -8.89 -13.91
CA PRO A 113 -11.74 -9.82 -12.78
C PRO A 113 -11.65 -11.27 -13.27
N THR A 114 -10.64 -12.02 -12.82
CA THR A 114 -10.34 -13.36 -13.34
C THR A 114 -10.90 -14.50 -12.47
N ASN A 115 -11.36 -14.19 -11.26
CA ASN A 115 -11.80 -15.19 -10.28
C ASN A 115 -13.18 -14.91 -9.67
N LEU A 116 -14.09 -14.26 -10.40
CA LEU A 116 -15.46 -13.97 -9.94
C LEU A 116 -16.27 -15.21 -9.53
N THR A 117 -15.90 -16.39 -10.04
CA THR A 117 -16.52 -17.68 -9.71
C THR A 117 -15.92 -18.37 -8.48
N TYR A 118 -14.91 -17.77 -7.82
CA TYR A 118 -14.28 -18.35 -6.64
C TYR A 118 -15.33 -18.71 -5.58
N PRO A 119 -15.36 -19.91 -4.98
CA PRO A 119 -16.57 -20.40 -4.31
C PRO A 119 -16.81 -19.83 -2.90
N LYS A 120 -15.95 -18.94 -2.39
CA LYS A 120 -15.98 -18.42 -1.02
C LYS A 120 -15.75 -16.90 -1.00
N PRO A 121 -16.07 -16.19 0.10
CA PRO A 121 -15.55 -14.84 0.33
C PRO A 121 -14.02 -14.79 0.17
N TYR A 122 -13.50 -13.71 -0.41
CA TYR A 122 -12.05 -13.50 -0.46
C TYR A 122 -11.50 -13.25 0.95
N ASN A 123 -10.30 -13.77 1.23
CA ASN A 123 -9.58 -13.52 2.48
C ASN A 123 -9.14 -12.06 2.61
N ASN A 124 -8.78 -11.44 1.48
CA ASN A 124 -8.52 -10.01 1.41
C ASN A 124 -9.82 -9.24 1.18
N LEU A 125 -10.36 -8.68 2.27
CA LEU A 125 -11.52 -7.80 2.28
C LEU A 125 -11.08 -6.33 2.28
N GLY A 126 -9.93 -6.00 1.68
CA GLY A 126 -9.48 -4.62 1.46
C GLY A 126 -10.26 -3.97 0.32
N VAL A 127 -10.92 -2.85 0.59
CA VAL A 127 -11.68 -2.10 -0.42
C VAL A 127 -11.04 -0.72 -0.67
N PRO A 128 -10.37 -0.49 -1.82
CA PRO A 128 -9.83 0.82 -2.14
C PRO A 128 -10.90 1.92 -2.04
N GLY A 129 -10.57 3.01 -1.34
CA GLY A 129 -11.49 4.12 -1.08
C GLY A 129 -12.50 3.93 0.07
N ALA A 130 -12.52 2.78 0.76
CA ALA A 130 -13.43 2.58 1.89
C ALA A 130 -13.06 3.42 3.12
N PHE A 131 -14.07 4.03 3.73
CA PHE A 131 -14.01 4.73 5.02
C PHE A 131 -14.36 3.77 6.16
N LEU A 132 -14.07 4.14 7.40
CA LEU A 132 -14.40 3.31 8.56
C LEU A 132 -15.90 2.98 8.67
N ALA A 133 -16.76 3.93 8.32
CA ALA A 133 -18.21 3.72 8.34
C ALA A 133 -18.67 2.62 7.36
N ASP A 134 -18.01 2.52 6.20
CA ASP A 134 -18.37 1.54 5.16
C ASP A 134 -18.23 0.09 5.64
N PHE A 135 -17.39 -0.17 6.65
CA PHE A 135 -17.24 -1.47 7.28
C PHE A 135 -18.59 -2.07 7.74
N PHE A 136 -19.50 -1.19 8.20
CA PHE A 136 -20.82 -1.56 8.70
C PHE A 136 -21.97 -1.29 7.73
N TYR A 137 -21.79 -0.39 6.77
CA TYR A 137 -22.91 0.13 5.96
C TYR A 137 -22.81 -0.17 4.47
N ALA A 138 -21.61 -0.29 3.90
CA ALA A 138 -21.45 -0.49 2.46
C ALA A 138 -21.46 -1.99 2.12
N TYR A 139 -22.38 -2.37 1.23
CA TYR A 139 -22.52 -3.73 0.70
C TYR A 139 -22.44 -3.78 -0.83
N ASP A 140 -22.43 -2.63 -1.51
CA ASP A 140 -22.29 -2.52 -2.96
C ASP A 140 -21.73 -1.14 -3.33
N ALA A 141 -21.58 -0.90 -4.63
CA ALA A 141 -21.04 0.34 -5.15
C ALA A 141 -21.86 1.60 -4.81
N ASN A 142 -23.13 1.48 -4.40
CA ASN A 142 -24.03 2.60 -4.21
C ASN A 142 -24.40 2.86 -2.74
N SER A 143 -23.98 1.98 -1.83
CA SER A 143 -24.24 2.06 -0.39
C SER A 143 -23.08 2.67 0.41
N CYS A 144 -22.05 3.16 -0.28
CA CYS A 144 -20.86 3.76 0.33
C CYS A 144 -21.16 5.16 0.91
N VAL A 145 -20.48 5.54 1.99
CA VAL A 145 -20.74 6.78 2.72
C VAL A 145 -20.27 8.03 1.99
N ALA A 146 -19.09 7.98 1.35
CA ALA A 146 -18.48 9.17 0.73
C ALA A 146 -19.00 9.43 -0.69
N ALA A 147 -18.92 8.43 -1.57
CA ALA A 147 -19.33 8.49 -2.97
C ALA A 147 -19.46 7.06 -3.53
N PRO A 148 -20.19 6.86 -4.64
CA PRO A 148 -20.28 5.54 -5.27
C PRO A 148 -18.90 4.95 -5.57
N ASN A 149 -18.67 3.71 -5.15
CA ASN A 149 -17.37 3.05 -5.24
C ASN A 149 -17.51 1.61 -5.78
N PRO A 150 -17.21 1.37 -7.07
CA PRO A 150 -17.35 0.05 -7.69
C PRO A 150 -16.46 -1.04 -7.06
N MET A 151 -15.46 -0.67 -6.26
CA MET A 151 -14.57 -1.63 -5.60
C MET A 151 -15.31 -2.51 -4.59
N PHE A 152 -16.42 -2.04 -3.99
CA PHE A 152 -17.24 -2.89 -3.13
C PHE A 152 -17.83 -4.08 -3.88
N ASN A 153 -18.30 -3.88 -5.12
CA ASN A 153 -18.83 -4.98 -5.95
C ASN A 153 -17.73 -5.96 -6.37
N LEU A 154 -16.50 -5.49 -6.52
CA LEU A 154 -15.35 -6.32 -6.88
C LEU A 154 -14.91 -7.21 -5.70
N VAL A 155 -14.87 -6.64 -4.50
CA VAL A 155 -14.34 -7.31 -3.29
C VAL A 155 -15.40 -8.15 -2.58
N LEU A 156 -16.61 -7.61 -2.41
CA LEU A 156 -17.66 -8.28 -1.64
C LEU A 156 -18.37 -9.33 -2.48
N ARG A 157 -18.37 -10.59 -2.01
CA ARG A 157 -19.03 -11.72 -2.69
C ARG A 157 -20.52 -11.80 -2.40
N ASN A 158 -21.23 -10.71 -2.71
CA ASN A 158 -22.67 -10.59 -2.55
C ASN A 158 -23.45 -11.28 -3.67
N THR A 159 -23.30 -12.60 -3.78
CA THR A 159 -24.05 -13.43 -4.73
C THR A 159 -25.52 -13.60 -4.31
N GLY A 160 -26.42 -13.75 -5.28
CA GLY A 160 -27.83 -14.06 -5.02
C GLY A 160 -28.62 -12.95 -4.31
N GLY A 161 -28.19 -11.69 -4.42
CA GLY A 161 -28.87 -10.54 -3.79
C GLY A 161 -28.51 -10.31 -2.32
N SER A 162 -27.51 -11.02 -1.79
CA SER A 162 -26.99 -10.80 -0.43
C SER A 162 -26.49 -9.36 -0.25
N ARG A 163 -26.66 -8.80 0.95
CA ARG A 163 -26.20 -7.43 1.30
C ARG A 163 -25.19 -7.48 2.45
N LEU A 164 -24.11 -8.23 2.27
CA LEU A 164 -23.06 -8.36 3.28
C LEU A 164 -22.07 -7.22 3.14
N THR A 165 -21.82 -6.50 4.24
CA THR A 165 -20.71 -5.55 4.33
C THR A 165 -19.39 -6.28 4.59
N GLN A 166 -18.27 -5.54 4.64
CA GLN A 166 -16.97 -6.11 5.07
C GLN A 166 -17.11 -6.82 6.42
N TRP A 167 -17.80 -6.24 7.41
CA TRP A 167 -18.04 -6.87 8.71
C TRP A 167 -18.86 -8.15 8.60
N LEU A 168 -20.02 -8.10 7.93
CA LEU A 168 -20.92 -9.26 7.85
C LEU A 168 -20.27 -10.42 7.09
N GLN A 169 -19.49 -10.11 6.06
CA GLN A 169 -18.77 -11.12 5.28
C GLN A 169 -17.59 -11.73 6.06
N LEU A 170 -16.83 -10.92 6.80
CA LEU A 170 -15.81 -11.42 7.74
C LEU A 170 -16.44 -12.37 8.76
N LYS A 171 -17.52 -11.95 9.43
CA LYS A 171 -18.21 -12.75 10.45
C LYS A 171 -18.72 -14.07 9.87
N ALA A 172 -19.36 -14.04 8.69
CA ALA A 172 -19.85 -15.23 8.02
C ALA A 172 -18.73 -16.20 7.63
N SER A 173 -17.51 -15.69 7.40
CA SER A 173 -16.35 -16.48 7.00
C SER A 173 -15.70 -17.24 8.15
N ARG A 174 -16.05 -16.96 9.42
CA ARG A 174 -15.50 -17.64 10.62
C ARG A 174 -13.96 -17.68 10.63
N PRO A 175 -13.29 -16.52 10.63
CA PRO A 175 -11.82 -16.46 10.55
C PRO A 175 -11.16 -17.14 11.75
N SER A 176 -9.91 -17.57 11.60
CA SER A 176 -9.04 -18.03 12.70
C SER A 176 -8.03 -16.98 13.15
N PHE A 177 -7.79 -15.97 12.30
CA PHE A 177 -6.89 -14.84 12.53
C PHE A 177 -7.36 -13.65 11.71
N VAL A 178 -7.24 -12.42 12.25
CA VAL A 178 -7.62 -11.21 11.53
C VAL A 178 -6.52 -10.14 11.58
N THR A 179 -6.22 -9.50 10.46
CA THR A 179 -5.57 -8.18 10.45
C THR A 179 -6.60 -7.12 10.05
N PHE A 180 -6.63 -6.00 10.76
CA PHE A 180 -7.58 -4.92 10.51
C PHE A 180 -6.85 -3.58 10.39
N TRP A 181 -6.90 -2.98 9.20
CA TRP A 181 -6.28 -1.68 8.93
C TRP A 181 -7.19 -0.79 8.09
N LEU A 182 -8.08 -0.08 8.77
CA LEU A 182 -9.09 0.79 8.19
C LEU A 182 -9.14 2.10 8.97
N GLY A 183 -9.44 3.21 8.29
CA GLY A 183 -9.54 4.53 8.91
C GLY A 183 -8.66 5.61 8.27
N SER A 184 -7.70 5.26 7.42
CA SER A 184 -6.82 6.27 6.79
C SER A 184 -7.59 7.19 5.82
N ASN A 185 -8.59 6.67 5.11
CA ASN A 185 -9.40 7.46 4.18
C ASN A 185 -10.26 8.53 4.88
N ASP A 186 -10.59 8.31 6.16
CA ASP A 186 -11.36 9.25 6.98
C ASP A 186 -10.70 10.63 7.12
N ILE A 187 -9.38 10.72 6.89
CA ILE A 187 -8.63 12.00 6.84
C ILE A 187 -7.87 12.22 5.52
N LEU A 188 -7.44 11.16 4.84
CA LEU A 188 -6.73 11.28 3.55
C LEU A 188 -7.60 11.93 2.47
N GLY A 189 -8.90 11.62 2.43
CA GLY A 189 -9.84 12.21 1.47
C GLY A 189 -9.94 13.74 1.60
N HIS A 190 -9.96 14.24 2.83
CA HIS A 190 -9.91 15.67 3.14
C HIS A 190 -8.59 16.30 2.69
N ALA A 191 -7.46 15.70 3.09
CA ALA A 191 -6.13 16.22 2.78
C ALA A 191 -5.85 16.28 1.25
N THR A 192 -6.18 15.21 0.51
CA THR A 192 -5.93 15.12 -0.95
C THR A 192 -6.84 16.01 -1.80
N LYS A 193 -7.83 16.67 -1.19
CA LYS A 193 -8.69 17.68 -1.82
C LYS A 193 -8.39 19.08 -1.30
N GLY A 194 -7.21 19.30 -0.70
CA GLY A 194 -6.80 20.61 -0.18
C GLY A 194 -7.78 21.14 0.86
N GLY A 195 -8.18 20.28 1.80
CA GLY A 195 -9.08 20.63 2.89
C GLY A 195 -10.54 20.91 2.50
N THR A 196 -10.90 20.89 1.21
CA THR A 196 -12.21 21.35 0.71
C THR A 196 -13.39 20.42 1.01
N VAL A 197 -13.15 19.18 1.40
CA VAL A 197 -14.19 18.19 1.74
C VAL A 197 -14.04 17.77 3.21
N PRO A 198 -15.11 17.48 3.96
CA PRO A 198 -14.99 17.14 5.37
C PRO A 198 -14.23 15.83 5.60
N TYR A 199 -13.46 15.76 6.70
CA TYR A 199 -12.96 14.52 7.28
C TYR A 199 -13.99 13.94 8.27
N THR A 200 -13.85 12.67 8.67
CA THR A 200 -14.76 12.06 9.66
C THR A 200 -14.59 12.74 11.03
N PRO A 201 -15.61 13.35 11.65
CA PRO A 201 -15.43 14.00 12.94
C PRO A 201 -14.85 13.05 14.00
N VAL A 202 -13.91 13.52 14.83
CA VAL A 202 -13.21 12.68 15.83
C VAL A 202 -14.16 11.88 16.74
N PRO A 203 -15.27 12.44 17.25
CA PRO A 203 -16.23 11.66 18.02
C PRO A 203 -16.91 10.55 17.20
N THR A 204 -17.19 10.79 15.92
CA THR A 204 -17.76 9.79 15.00
C THR A 204 -16.76 8.68 14.72
N PHE A 205 -15.49 9.02 14.47
CA PHE A 205 -14.42 8.04 14.31
C PHE A 205 -14.25 7.20 15.57
N GLN A 206 -14.25 7.82 16.76
CA GLN A 206 -14.17 7.11 18.05
C GLN A 206 -15.30 6.10 18.22
N LEU A 207 -16.55 6.51 17.93
CA LEU A 207 -17.70 5.64 18.01
C LEU A 207 -17.57 4.44 17.05
N LEU A 208 -17.32 4.71 15.77
CA LEU A 208 -17.24 3.67 14.74
C LEU A 208 -16.06 2.72 14.98
N TYR A 209 -14.91 3.23 15.42
CA TYR A 209 -13.74 2.39 15.68
C TYR A 209 -13.95 1.53 16.92
N GLY A 210 -14.58 2.10 17.97
CA GLY A 210 -15.02 1.33 19.15
C GLY A 210 -15.95 0.18 18.77
N MET A 211 -16.98 0.46 17.96
CA MET A 211 -17.91 -0.55 17.44
C MET A 211 -17.20 -1.63 16.62
N ALA A 212 -16.22 -1.26 15.79
CA ALA A 212 -15.41 -2.21 15.01
C ALA A 212 -14.60 -3.12 15.94
N MET A 213 -13.93 -2.58 16.95
CA MET A 213 -13.15 -3.36 17.90
C MET A 213 -14.02 -4.28 18.76
N ASP A 214 -15.19 -3.81 19.22
CA ASP A 214 -16.18 -4.63 19.92
C ASP A 214 -16.65 -5.79 19.04
N SER A 215 -17.00 -5.50 17.78
CA SER A 215 -17.44 -6.50 16.80
C SER A 215 -16.37 -7.56 16.57
N LEU A 216 -15.13 -7.15 16.27
CA LEU A 216 -14.00 -8.07 16.08
C LEU A 216 -13.75 -8.93 17.34
N LYS A 217 -13.93 -8.36 18.54
CA LYS A 217 -13.74 -9.12 19.79
C LYS A 217 -14.72 -10.28 19.92
N THR A 218 -15.94 -10.13 19.40
CA THR A 218 -16.94 -11.21 19.40
C THR A 218 -16.55 -12.43 18.57
N LEU A 219 -15.57 -12.31 17.67
CA LEU A 219 -15.07 -13.44 16.88
C LEU A 219 -14.27 -14.45 17.73
N GLY A 220 -13.72 -14.02 18.87
CA GLY A 220 -12.94 -14.88 19.76
C GLY A 220 -11.60 -15.34 19.18
N VAL A 221 -11.04 -14.61 18.21
CA VAL A 221 -9.77 -14.93 17.53
C VAL A 221 -8.72 -13.84 17.72
N PRO A 222 -7.42 -14.15 17.49
CA PRO A 222 -6.37 -13.14 17.43
C PRO A 222 -6.66 -12.07 16.37
N VAL A 223 -6.39 -10.81 16.71
CA VAL A 223 -6.57 -9.65 15.84
C VAL A 223 -5.36 -8.74 15.97
N VAL A 224 -4.77 -8.32 14.85
CA VAL A 224 -3.76 -7.26 14.82
C VAL A 224 -4.30 -6.05 14.07
N VAL A 225 -4.17 -4.87 14.68
CA VAL A 225 -4.57 -3.59 14.09
C VAL A 225 -3.36 -2.69 13.88
N ALA A 226 -3.47 -1.75 12.94
CA ALA A 226 -2.45 -0.73 12.72
C ALA A 226 -3.04 0.67 12.76
N ASN A 227 -2.24 1.64 13.21
CA ASN A 227 -2.62 3.05 13.21
C ASN A 227 -2.39 3.72 11.84
N ILE A 228 -2.76 4.99 11.71
CA ILE A 228 -2.74 5.77 10.46
C ILE A 228 -1.41 6.51 10.33
N LEU A 229 -0.78 6.41 9.16
CA LEU A 229 0.44 7.15 8.83
C LEU A 229 0.18 8.66 8.77
N ASP A 230 1.22 9.48 8.93
CA ASP A 230 1.14 10.90 8.56
C ASP A 230 0.96 11.03 7.04
N VAL A 231 -0.29 11.25 6.61
CA VAL A 231 -0.63 11.35 5.19
C VAL A 231 0.05 12.53 4.51
N THR A 232 0.44 13.57 5.24
CA THR A 232 1.10 14.76 4.68
C THR A 232 2.55 14.49 4.28
N ALA A 233 3.14 13.39 4.76
CA ALA A 233 4.48 12.96 4.38
C ALA A 233 4.50 12.11 3.10
N ALA A 234 3.33 11.84 2.50
CA ALA A 234 3.25 11.13 1.24
C ALA A 234 3.97 11.89 0.12
N ALA A 235 4.59 11.16 -0.82
CA ALA A 235 5.15 11.75 -2.04
C ALA A 235 4.10 12.59 -2.80
N TYR A 236 2.82 12.25 -2.65
CA TYR A 236 1.69 13.02 -3.16
C TYR A 236 1.71 14.50 -2.74
N PHE A 237 2.18 14.84 -1.55
CA PHE A 237 2.19 16.22 -1.05
C PHE A 237 3.57 16.88 -1.11
N THR A 238 4.63 16.09 -1.17
CA THR A 238 6.01 16.58 -1.00
C THR A 238 6.76 16.73 -2.32
N THR A 239 6.34 16.02 -3.37
CA THR A 239 7.06 15.99 -4.66
C THR A 239 7.08 17.34 -5.35
N VAL A 240 5.91 17.93 -5.61
CA VAL A 240 5.79 19.12 -6.46
C VAL A 240 6.41 20.35 -5.78
N GLY A 241 6.12 20.55 -4.49
CA GLY A 241 6.74 21.62 -3.71
C GLY A 241 8.27 21.49 -3.66
N GLY A 242 8.79 20.28 -3.43
CA GLY A 242 10.23 20.01 -3.42
C GLY A 242 10.90 20.28 -4.78
N GLN A 243 10.27 19.90 -5.89
CA GLN A 243 10.76 20.18 -7.24
C GLN A 243 10.83 21.68 -7.52
N LEU A 244 9.78 22.43 -7.16
CA LEU A 244 9.76 23.88 -7.31
C LEU A 244 10.88 24.54 -6.48
N GLN A 245 11.10 24.07 -5.25
CA GLN A 245 12.20 24.55 -4.40
C GLN A 245 13.59 24.29 -5.00
N GLN A 246 13.80 23.12 -5.61
CA GLN A 246 15.04 22.79 -6.33
C GLN A 246 15.27 23.72 -7.54
N GLN A 247 14.20 24.20 -8.15
CA GLN A 247 14.23 25.19 -9.24
C GLN A 247 14.37 26.65 -8.73
N GLY A 248 14.52 26.86 -7.42
CA GLY A 248 14.67 28.19 -6.81
C GLY A 248 13.35 28.91 -6.54
N VAL A 249 12.19 28.25 -6.73
CA VAL A 249 10.88 28.81 -6.39
C VAL A 249 10.66 28.65 -4.88
N THR A 250 10.44 29.75 -4.17
CA THR A 250 10.25 29.74 -2.70
C THR A 250 8.78 29.86 -2.28
N ALA A 251 7.92 30.38 -3.16
CA ALA A 251 6.50 30.56 -2.93
C ALA A 251 5.72 30.56 -4.25
N ILE A 252 4.41 30.25 -4.17
CA ILE A 252 3.47 30.34 -5.30
C ILE A 252 2.23 31.15 -4.90
N TRP A 253 1.52 31.72 -5.87
CA TRP A 253 0.19 32.28 -5.61
C TRP A 253 -0.84 31.15 -5.47
N GLY A 254 -1.60 31.15 -4.38
CA GLY A 254 -2.60 30.12 -4.13
C GLY A 254 -3.85 30.70 -3.47
N VAL A 255 -4.94 29.95 -3.56
CA VAL A 255 -6.18 30.25 -2.84
C VAL A 255 -6.18 29.45 -1.53
N LYS A 256 -6.23 30.14 -0.39
CA LYS A 256 -6.32 29.52 0.94
C LYS A 256 -7.65 28.79 1.15
N GLY A 257 -7.75 27.97 2.20
CA GLY A 257 -9.02 27.42 2.68
C GLY A 257 -10.09 28.49 2.99
N THR A 258 -9.68 29.71 3.36
CA THR A 258 -10.58 30.86 3.59
C THR A 258 -11.12 31.50 2.31
N GLY A 259 -10.60 31.12 1.14
CA GLY A 259 -10.91 31.73 -0.16
C GLY A 259 -9.99 32.91 -0.54
N ASP A 260 -9.10 33.34 0.34
CA ASP A 260 -8.16 34.43 0.06
C ASP A 260 -7.05 34.01 -0.91
N THR A 261 -6.78 34.85 -1.90
CA THR A 261 -5.61 34.68 -2.77
C THR A 261 -4.36 35.30 -2.12
N VAL A 262 -3.38 34.46 -1.79
CA VAL A 262 -2.16 34.87 -1.10
C VAL A 262 -0.92 34.24 -1.73
N LEU A 263 0.24 34.84 -1.47
CA LEU A 263 1.53 34.23 -1.79
C LEU A 263 1.88 33.20 -0.70
N MET A 264 1.98 31.93 -1.07
CA MET A 264 2.13 30.78 -0.18
C MET A 264 3.56 30.25 -0.20
N PRO A 265 4.33 30.37 0.90
CA PRO A 265 5.66 29.80 1.01
C PRO A 265 5.64 28.27 0.91
N LEU A 266 6.48 27.70 0.05
CA LEU A 266 6.60 26.24 -0.11
C LEU A 266 7.24 25.54 1.11
N SER A 267 7.83 26.32 2.03
CA SER A 267 8.37 25.81 3.29
C SER A 267 7.29 25.46 4.32
N SER A 268 6.05 25.95 4.15
CA SER A 268 4.95 25.73 5.10
C SER A 268 3.64 25.30 4.47
N ASN A 269 3.57 25.18 3.13
CA ASN A 269 2.40 24.73 2.40
C ASN A 269 2.80 23.55 1.50
N LEU A 270 1.89 22.59 1.32
CA LEU A 270 2.14 21.40 0.52
C LEU A 270 1.38 21.46 -0.79
N ILE A 271 2.03 21.07 -1.89
CA ILE A 271 1.45 21.10 -3.23
C ILE A 271 1.18 19.67 -3.67
N THR A 272 -0.07 19.38 -4.05
CA THR A 272 -0.45 18.03 -4.42
C THR A 272 0.20 17.59 -5.74
N LEU A 273 0.43 16.29 -5.90
CA LEU A 273 1.02 15.72 -7.11
C LEU A 273 0.17 16.01 -8.34
N THR A 274 -1.15 16.08 -8.17
CA THR A 274 -2.11 16.43 -9.22
C THR A 274 -2.06 17.90 -9.64
N ALA A 275 -1.39 18.78 -8.88
CA ALA A 275 -1.19 20.17 -9.25
C ALA A 275 -0.30 20.35 -10.49
N GLN A 276 0.49 19.34 -10.89
CA GLN A 276 1.40 19.42 -12.04
C GLN A 276 0.70 19.88 -13.32
N GLY A 277 -0.51 19.40 -13.60
CA GLY A 277 -1.29 19.81 -14.77
C GLY A 277 -1.75 21.27 -14.73
N GLU A 278 -2.03 21.79 -13.53
CA GLU A 278 -2.44 23.18 -13.31
C GLU A 278 -1.23 24.13 -13.41
N LEU A 279 -0.10 23.74 -12.83
CA LEU A 279 1.16 24.48 -12.91
C LEU A 279 1.67 24.56 -14.35
N ALA A 280 1.52 23.49 -15.15
CA ALA A 280 1.85 23.47 -16.57
C ALA A 280 1.00 24.46 -17.40
N GLN A 281 -0.18 24.83 -16.91
CA GLN A 281 -1.04 25.87 -17.50
C GLN A 281 -0.72 27.28 -16.97
N GLY A 282 0.36 27.43 -16.19
CA GLY A 282 0.80 28.71 -15.63
C GLY A 282 0.08 29.14 -14.35
N LYS A 283 -0.75 28.28 -13.75
CA LYS A 283 -1.39 28.60 -12.46
C LYS A 283 -0.35 28.68 -11.35
N GLY A 284 -0.57 29.56 -10.39
CA GLY A 284 0.29 29.83 -9.25
C GLY A 284 1.48 30.74 -9.50
N GLN A 285 1.69 31.21 -10.74
CA GLN A 285 2.78 32.14 -11.08
C GLN A 285 2.45 33.60 -10.78
N ALA A 286 1.16 33.97 -10.79
CA ALA A 286 0.69 35.34 -10.57
C ALA A 286 -0.58 35.36 -9.70
N ARG A 287 -0.83 36.49 -9.04
CA ARG A 287 -1.99 36.67 -8.16
C ARG A 287 -3.31 36.55 -8.91
N GLU A 288 -3.32 36.97 -10.17
CA GLU A 288 -4.48 36.95 -11.07
C GLU A 288 -4.78 35.54 -11.59
N ASN A 289 -3.81 34.62 -11.48
CA ASN A 289 -3.94 33.23 -11.89
C ASN A 289 -3.40 32.27 -10.80
N PRO A 290 -4.02 32.25 -9.60
CA PRO A 290 -3.52 31.46 -8.49
C PRO A 290 -3.79 29.97 -8.68
N LEU A 291 -3.01 29.14 -8.00
CA LEU A 291 -3.32 27.72 -7.87
C LEU A 291 -4.55 27.55 -6.94
N GLY A 292 -5.52 26.75 -7.35
CA GLY A 292 -6.76 26.58 -6.60
C GLY A 292 -6.57 25.81 -5.30
N ASN A 293 -7.40 26.09 -4.29
CA ASN A 293 -7.30 25.47 -2.96
C ASN A 293 -7.28 23.93 -3.01
N ALA A 294 -8.04 23.31 -3.93
CA ALA A 294 -8.07 21.85 -4.06
C ALA A 294 -6.71 21.18 -4.39
N PHE A 295 -5.69 21.96 -4.76
CA PHE A 295 -4.35 21.49 -5.11
C PHE A 295 -3.28 21.86 -4.08
N ILE A 296 -3.66 22.54 -3.00
CA ILE A 296 -2.76 23.00 -1.95
C ILE A 296 -3.33 22.51 -0.62
N LEU A 297 -2.46 21.99 0.25
CA LEU A 297 -2.79 21.87 1.66
C LEU A 297 -2.05 22.98 2.37
N ASP A 298 -2.79 23.99 2.84
CA ASP A 298 -2.18 25.16 3.45
C ASP A 298 -1.68 24.87 4.88
N GLN A 299 -0.87 25.77 5.44
CA GLN A 299 -0.25 25.57 6.75
C GLN A 299 -1.26 25.27 7.87
N ASP A 300 -2.42 25.93 7.88
CA ASP A 300 -3.44 25.75 8.91
C ASP A 300 -4.13 24.38 8.73
N GLU A 301 -4.39 24.01 7.48
CA GLU A 301 -4.94 22.70 7.11
C GLU A 301 -3.96 21.55 7.44
N ILE A 302 -2.66 21.72 7.22
CA ILE A 302 -1.62 20.74 7.60
C ILE A 302 -1.64 20.49 9.10
N VAL A 303 -1.68 21.56 9.91
CA VAL A 303 -1.74 21.45 11.38
C VAL A 303 -3.01 20.72 11.81
N ASN A 304 -4.15 21.06 11.20
CA ASN A 304 -5.42 20.40 11.47
C ASN A 304 -5.37 18.90 11.12
N VAL A 305 -4.91 18.54 9.92
CA VAL A 305 -4.77 17.14 9.47
C VAL A 305 -3.91 16.33 10.44
N LYS A 306 -2.74 16.86 10.83
CA LYS A 306 -1.84 16.17 11.77
C LYS A 306 -2.45 16.00 13.16
N THR A 307 -3.19 17.01 13.63
CA THR A 307 -3.91 16.95 14.90
C THR A 307 -4.98 15.86 14.89
N VAL A 308 -5.78 15.78 13.83
CA VAL A 308 -6.81 14.76 13.67
C VAL A 308 -6.19 13.36 13.58
N ILE A 309 -5.11 13.18 12.82
CA ILE A 309 -4.38 11.90 12.76
C ILE A 309 -3.89 11.47 14.14
N SER A 310 -3.31 12.40 14.92
CA SER A 310 -2.88 12.11 16.29
C SER A 310 -4.05 11.65 17.17
N GLN A 311 -5.22 12.31 17.06
CA GLN A 311 -6.43 11.93 17.81
C GLN A 311 -6.95 10.56 17.39
N TYR A 312 -7.04 10.28 16.07
CA TYR A 312 -7.41 8.97 15.56
C TYR A 312 -6.44 7.88 16.02
N ASN A 313 -5.13 8.11 15.95
CA ASN A 313 -4.13 7.12 16.36
C ASN A 313 -4.21 6.80 17.85
N ASN A 314 -4.52 7.79 18.70
CA ASN A 314 -4.78 7.56 20.11
C ASN A 314 -6.03 6.70 20.34
N ILE A 315 -7.11 6.96 19.60
CA ILE A 315 -8.34 6.15 19.62
C ILE A 315 -8.04 4.71 19.22
N ILE A 316 -7.34 4.50 18.10
CA ILE A 316 -6.99 3.18 17.57
C ILE A 316 -6.19 2.40 18.62
N LYS A 317 -5.16 3.02 19.18
CA LYS A 317 -4.30 2.42 20.21
C LYS A 317 -5.10 1.99 21.44
N THR A 318 -5.83 2.94 22.02
CA THR A 318 -6.63 2.70 23.24
C THR A 318 -7.66 1.61 23.03
N ALA A 319 -8.35 1.61 21.89
CA ALA A 319 -9.37 0.61 21.57
C ALA A 319 -8.76 -0.79 21.35
N ALA A 320 -7.60 -0.88 20.69
CA ALA A 320 -6.89 -2.15 20.50
C ALA A 320 -6.42 -2.76 21.82
N GLU A 321 -5.80 -1.94 22.68
CA GLU A 321 -5.32 -2.32 24.01
C GLU A 321 -6.48 -2.82 24.88
N ALA A 322 -7.61 -2.09 24.89
CA ALA A 322 -8.81 -2.48 25.64
C ALA A 322 -9.39 -3.84 25.22
N LYS A 323 -9.15 -4.30 23.98
CA LYS A 323 -9.59 -5.64 23.50
C LYS A 323 -8.50 -6.71 23.61
N GLY A 324 -7.28 -6.33 23.99
CA GLY A 324 -6.12 -7.21 24.03
C GLY A 324 -5.61 -7.61 22.64
N PHE A 325 -5.88 -6.80 21.62
CA PHE A 325 -5.41 -7.02 20.26
C PHE A 325 -3.93 -6.69 20.12
N GLY A 326 -3.28 -7.23 19.09
CA GLY A 326 -1.97 -6.75 18.66
C GLY A 326 -2.08 -5.36 18.04
N TYR A 327 -1.10 -4.51 18.27
CA TYR A 327 -1.08 -3.13 17.80
C TYR A 327 0.25 -2.86 17.06
N VAL A 328 0.14 -2.46 15.80
CA VAL A 328 1.26 -2.02 14.96
C VAL A 328 1.27 -0.49 14.93
N ASP A 329 2.36 0.11 15.38
CA ASP A 329 2.58 1.56 15.25
C ASP A 329 3.17 1.89 13.87
N ALA A 330 2.32 1.78 12.84
CA ALA A 330 2.70 2.06 11.45
C ALA A 330 3.14 3.52 11.25
N ALA A 331 2.57 4.46 12.02
CA ALA A 331 2.96 5.86 12.02
C ALA A 331 4.41 6.05 12.51
N ALA A 332 4.77 5.46 13.65
CA ALA A 332 6.14 5.52 14.16
C ALA A 332 7.11 4.82 13.21
N PHE A 333 6.75 3.65 12.67
CA PHE A 333 7.56 2.96 11.68
C PHE A 333 7.85 3.84 10.46
N PHE A 334 6.81 4.46 9.88
CA PHE A 334 6.98 5.35 8.74
C PHE A 334 7.85 6.58 9.07
N ASN A 335 7.65 7.18 10.25
CA ASN A 335 8.49 8.30 10.71
C ASN A 335 9.97 7.89 10.88
N ASN A 336 10.25 6.66 11.29
CA ASN A 336 11.62 6.14 11.38
C ASN A 336 12.27 6.03 9.99
N ILE A 337 11.51 5.67 8.94
CA ILE A 337 12.01 5.66 7.56
C ILE A 337 12.40 7.10 7.15
N LEU A 338 11.54 8.08 7.43
CA LEU A 338 11.82 9.48 7.10
C LEU A 338 13.01 10.03 7.89
N ALA A 339 13.12 9.69 9.18
CA ALA A 339 14.26 10.09 10.00
C ALA A 339 15.58 9.46 9.50
N ALA A 340 15.55 8.19 9.08
CA ALA A 340 16.70 7.53 8.48
C ALA A 340 17.09 8.18 7.14
N TYR A 341 16.12 8.60 6.33
CA TYR A 341 16.40 9.37 5.11
C TYR A 341 17.12 10.68 5.41
N VAL A 342 16.65 11.45 6.40
CA VAL A 342 17.28 12.74 6.78
C VAL A 342 18.68 12.54 7.35
N THR A 343 18.89 11.50 8.17
CA THR A 343 20.16 11.31 8.89
C THR A 343 21.20 10.51 8.12
N SER A 344 20.77 9.55 7.30
CA SER A 344 21.62 8.55 6.65
C SER A 344 21.42 8.49 5.13
N GLY A 345 20.54 9.31 4.56
CA GLY A 345 20.22 9.35 3.13
C GLY A 345 19.27 8.26 2.65
N ALA A 346 19.02 7.21 3.45
CA ALA A 346 18.02 6.17 3.19
C ALA A 346 17.75 5.32 4.43
N TYR A 347 16.59 4.67 4.46
CA TYR A 347 16.33 3.50 5.30
C TYR A 347 16.71 2.24 4.52
N VAL A 348 17.51 1.33 5.09
CA VAL A 348 18.06 0.18 4.36
C VAL A 348 17.63 -1.13 5.01
N VAL A 349 17.01 -2.01 4.25
CA VAL A 349 16.60 -3.36 4.67
C VAL A 349 16.91 -4.35 3.56
N ASP A 350 17.54 -5.47 3.90
CA ASP A 350 17.93 -6.53 2.95
C ASP A 350 18.69 -6.00 1.71
N GLY A 351 19.49 -4.95 1.88
CA GLY A 351 20.24 -4.30 0.80
C GLY A 351 19.42 -3.34 -0.07
N ILE A 352 18.11 -3.21 0.16
CA ILE A 352 17.24 -2.28 -0.56
C ILE A 352 17.17 -0.95 0.19
N LYS A 353 17.34 0.16 -0.55
CA LYS A 353 17.24 1.53 -0.03
C LYS A 353 15.80 2.05 -0.21
N PHE A 354 15.27 2.63 0.85
CA PHE A 354 13.97 3.29 0.88
C PHE A 354 14.14 4.77 1.22
N THR A 355 13.61 5.64 0.38
CA THR A 355 13.55 7.09 0.56
C THR A 355 12.15 7.58 0.18
N PRO A 356 11.69 8.73 0.70
CA PRO A 356 10.40 9.30 0.30
C PRO A 356 10.43 9.92 -1.11
N VAL A 357 11.56 9.86 -1.83
CA VAL A 357 11.70 10.44 -3.16
C VAL A 357 10.78 9.71 -4.14
N PHE A 358 9.91 10.47 -4.79
CA PHE A 358 8.94 9.93 -5.75
C PHE A 358 9.63 9.23 -6.92
N VAL A 359 9.05 8.13 -7.39
CA VAL A 359 9.54 7.24 -8.47
C VAL A 359 10.78 6.43 -8.10
N THR A 360 11.83 7.04 -7.56
CA THR A 360 13.15 6.41 -7.40
C THR A 360 13.47 5.95 -5.98
N GLY A 361 12.65 6.33 -5.01
CA GLY A 361 12.88 6.06 -3.59
C GLY A 361 12.37 4.71 -3.08
N SER A 362 11.74 3.89 -3.93
CA SER A 362 11.19 2.57 -3.57
C SER A 362 10.11 2.55 -2.48
N LEU A 363 9.82 3.67 -1.83
CA LEU A 363 8.83 3.75 -0.75
C LEU A 363 7.40 3.91 -1.29
N PHE A 364 7.21 4.83 -2.23
CA PHE A 364 5.90 5.15 -2.83
C PHE A 364 5.80 4.68 -4.28
N SER A 365 4.61 4.21 -4.65
CA SER A 365 4.22 3.92 -6.02
C SER A 365 3.91 5.20 -6.81
N LEU A 366 3.55 5.08 -8.08
CA LEU A 366 3.40 6.22 -9.00
C LEU A 366 2.19 7.13 -8.70
N ASP A 367 1.33 6.77 -7.75
CA ASP A 367 0.30 7.69 -7.24
C ASP A 367 0.80 8.58 -6.10
N GLY A 368 2.02 8.34 -5.61
CA GLY A 368 2.64 9.10 -4.52
C GLY A 368 2.00 8.87 -3.16
N VAL A 369 1.02 7.96 -3.04
CA VAL A 369 0.27 7.68 -1.81
C VAL A 369 0.56 6.26 -1.32
N HIS A 370 0.41 5.27 -2.19
CA HIS A 370 0.47 3.87 -1.81
C HIS A 370 1.91 3.34 -1.83
N PRO A 371 2.25 2.39 -0.95
CA PRO A 371 3.53 1.70 -0.96
C PRO A 371 3.81 0.97 -2.27
N THR A 372 5.09 0.79 -2.60
CA THR A 372 5.51 -0.20 -3.59
C THR A 372 5.36 -1.63 -3.05
N ASN A 373 5.51 -2.64 -3.89
CA ASN A 373 5.56 -4.05 -3.53
C ASN A 373 6.59 -4.30 -2.41
N GLN A 374 7.79 -3.74 -2.57
CA GLN A 374 8.88 -3.88 -1.59
C GLN A 374 8.54 -3.18 -0.27
N ALA A 375 7.93 -1.98 -0.33
CA ALA A 375 7.50 -1.27 0.87
C ALA A 375 6.30 -1.94 1.57
N TYR A 376 5.41 -2.62 0.84
CA TYR A 376 4.41 -3.50 1.44
C TYR A 376 5.04 -4.68 2.18
N GLY A 377 6.21 -5.17 1.74
CA GLY A 377 6.99 -6.17 2.47
C GLY A 377 7.51 -5.64 3.81
N LEU A 378 7.94 -4.37 3.86
CA LEU A 378 8.31 -3.73 5.12
C LEU A 378 7.12 -3.65 6.09
N ILE A 379 5.95 -3.26 5.58
CA ILE A 379 4.71 -3.23 6.36
C ILE A 379 4.35 -4.63 6.86
N ALA A 380 4.44 -5.65 5.99
CA ALA A 380 4.19 -7.03 6.39
C ALA A 380 5.10 -7.46 7.54
N ASN A 381 6.38 -7.07 7.52
CA ASN A 381 7.33 -7.35 8.59
C ASN A 381 6.94 -6.68 9.92
N GLU A 382 6.41 -5.46 9.92
CA GLU A 382 5.91 -4.83 11.16
C GLU A 382 4.71 -5.56 11.75
N PHE A 383 3.78 -6.02 10.91
CA PHE A 383 2.70 -6.90 11.36
C PHE A 383 3.24 -8.22 11.89
N ILE A 384 4.15 -8.89 11.17
CA ILE A 384 4.72 -10.18 11.57
C ILE A 384 5.44 -10.07 12.93
N LYS A 385 6.18 -8.99 13.19
CA LYS A 385 6.82 -8.75 14.49
C LYS A 385 5.80 -8.73 15.61
N VAL A 386 4.73 -7.95 15.48
CA VAL A 386 3.65 -7.86 16.46
C VAL A 386 2.91 -9.18 16.62
N ILE A 387 2.66 -9.91 15.52
CA ILE A 387 2.02 -11.22 15.53
C ILE A 387 2.87 -12.23 16.33
N ASN A 388 4.17 -12.30 16.03
CA ASN A 388 5.11 -13.21 16.69
C ASN A 388 5.21 -12.91 18.18
N GLU A 389 5.32 -11.63 18.55
CA GLU A 389 5.41 -11.19 19.95
C GLU A 389 4.10 -11.43 20.71
N LYS A 390 2.97 -10.97 20.18
CA LYS A 390 1.68 -10.98 20.89
C LYS A 390 1.06 -12.36 20.99
N TYR A 391 1.21 -13.18 19.95
CA TYR A 391 0.51 -14.45 19.81
C TYR A 391 1.44 -15.67 19.82
N ASN A 392 2.71 -15.46 20.19
CA ASN A 392 3.73 -16.51 20.25
C ASN A 392 3.80 -17.29 18.92
N ALA A 393 3.67 -16.55 17.82
CA ALA A 393 3.85 -17.08 16.49
C ALA A 393 5.35 -17.14 16.13
N LYS A 394 5.68 -17.89 15.09
CA LYS A 394 7.06 -18.02 14.57
C LYS A 394 7.11 -17.83 13.06
N ILE A 395 6.37 -16.83 12.58
CA ILE A 395 6.33 -16.49 11.15
C ILE A 395 7.67 -15.83 10.79
N PRO A 396 8.39 -16.34 9.77
CA PRO A 396 9.61 -15.68 9.30
C PRO A 396 9.29 -14.30 8.72
N LEU A 397 10.21 -13.34 8.89
CA LEU A 397 10.11 -12.06 8.21
C LEU A 397 10.29 -12.25 6.70
N VAL A 398 9.62 -11.41 5.93
CA VAL A 398 9.81 -11.32 4.50
C VAL A 398 11.19 -10.76 4.19
N ASN A 399 11.93 -11.46 3.33
CA ASN A 399 13.13 -10.93 2.69
C ASN A 399 12.73 -9.97 1.58
N ILE A 400 12.96 -8.68 1.79
CA ILE A 400 12.54 -7.60 0.91
C ILE A 400 13.23 -7.65 -0.45
N ALA A 401 14.47 -8.16 -0.50
CA ALA A 401 15.22 -8.31 -1.74
C ALA A 401 14.61 -9.32 -2.72
N THR A 402 13.73 -10.21 -2.25
CA THR A 402 13.04 -11.18 -3.12
C THR A 402 11.76 -10.62 -3.75
N ILE A 403 11.35 -9.41 -3.37
CA ILE A 403 10.14 -8.76 -3.86
C ILE A 403 10.51 -7.87 -5.06
N PRO A 404 9.81 -7.99 -6.21
CA PRO A 404 10.05 -7.12 -7.36
C PRO A 404 9.65 -5.67 -7.07
N GLY A 405 10.31 -4.71 -7.72
CA GLY A 405 9.89 -3.30 -7.68
C GLY A 405 8.55 -3.06 -8.38
N SER A 406 7.91 -1.91 -8.10
CA SER A 406 6.57 -1.58 -8.63
C SER A 406 6.54 -0.70 -9.88
N LEU A 407 7.69 -0.38 -10.48
CA LEU A 407 7.72 0.53 -11.64
C LEU A 407 7.31 -0.19 -12.93
N ILE A 408 6.19 0.24 -13.50
CA ILE A 408 5.62 -0.27 -14.75
C ILE A 408 5.80 0.79 -15.85
N PHE A 409 6.28 0.38 -17.03
CA PHE A 409 6.49 1.27 -18.17
C PHE A 409 5.36 1.13 -19.20
N LYS A 410 4.97 2.24 -19.80
CA LYS A 410 3.98 2.30 -20.87
C LYS A 410 4.36 1.36 -22.01
N GLY A 411 3.41 0.53 -22.44
CA GLY A 411 3.57 -0.37 -23.59
C GLY A 411 4.39 -1.64 -23.29
N ASN A 412 4.79 -1.87 -22.04
CA ASN A 412 5.52 -3.07 -21.65
C ASN A 412 4.72 -3.88 -20.61
N PRO A 413 3.82 -4.78 -21.06
CA PRO A 413 3.16 -5.70 -20.14
C PRO A 413 4.22 -6.61 -19.48
N ASN A 414 3.91 -7.13 -18.29
CA ASN A 414 4.80 -7.82 -17.34
C ASN A 414 5.56 -9.10 -17.83
N THR A 415 5.73 -9.30 -19.13
CA THR A 415 6.43 -10.44 -19.74
C THR A 415 7.89 -10.18 -20.10
N VAL A 416 8.37 -8.94 -20.02
CA VAL A 416 9.79 -8.64 -20.19
C VAL A 416 10.46 -8.72 -18.82
N ILE A 417 11.43 -9.64 -18.67
CA ILE A 417 12.39 -9.65 -17.56
C ILE A 417 12.92 -8.22 -17.46
N ARG A 418 12.45 -7.47 -16.44
CA ARG A 418 12.84 -6.08 -16.27
C ARG A 418 14.33 -6.12 -15.92
N PRO A 419 15.22 -5.41 -16.66
CA PRO A 419 16.59 -5.28 -16.23
C PRO A 419 16.58 -4.72 -14.81
N ASP A 420 17.38 -5.29 -13.92
CA ASP A 420 17.53 -4.79 -12.56
C ASP A 420 17.94 -3.31 -12.63
N TYR A 421 16.96 -2.41 -12.47
CA TYR A 421 17.22 -1.00 -12.44
C TYR A 421 17.89 -0.70 -11.10
N THR A 422 19.21 -0.70 -11.10
CA THR A 422 20.01 -0.36 -9.93
C THR A 422 19.74 1.09 -9.50
N PRO A 423 19.87 1.44 -8.22
CA PRO A 423 19.87 2.83 -7.77
C PRO A 423 20.87 3.71 -8.55
N GLU A 424 21.98 3.15 -9.03
CA GLU A 424 22.94 3.80 -9.92
C GLU A 424 22.35 4.19 -11.27
N THR A 425 21.46 3.37 -11.83
CA THR A 425 20.70 3.71 -13.04
C THR A 425 19.92 5.01 -12.83
N PHE A 426 19.47 5.27 -11.59
CA PHE A 426 18.71 6.48 -11.25
C PHE A 426 19.53 7.68 -10.76
N LYS A 427 20.84 7.51 -10.55
CA LYS A 427 21.71 8.54 -9.96
C LYS A 427 21.89 9.78 -10.84
N TYR A 428 21.60 9.66 -12.14
CA TYR A 428 21.63 10.75 -13.11
C TYR A 428 20.25 11.37 -13.38
N PHE A 429 19.19 10.92 -12.69
CA PHE A 429 17.82 11.43 -12.89
C PHE A 429 17.39 12.42 -11.80
N VAL A 430 18.36 13.10 -11.19
CA VAL A 430 18.10 14.30 -10.41
C VAL A 430 17.76 15.39 -11.42
N PHE A 431 16.49 15.79 -11.49
CA PHE A 431 16.09 17.02 -12.15
C PHE A 431 16.50 18.22 -11.32
#